data_AF-A0A1I5R773-F1
#
_entry.id   AF-A0A1I5R773-F1
#
_cell.length_a   1.000
_cell.length_b   1.000
_cell.length_c   1.000
_cell.angle_alpha   90.00
_cell.angle_beta   90.00
_cell.angle_gamma   90.00
#
_symmetry.space_group_name_H-M   'P 1'
#
loop_
_entity.id
_entity.type
_entity.pdbx_description
1 polymer ?
#
loop_
_entity_poly.entity_id
_entity_poly.type
_entity_poly.pdbx_seq_one_letter_code
_entity_poly.pdbx_strand_id
1 'polypeptide(L)'
;MDFELDGAQRALDADAVRAVLHGRSPEEVRTHWVEIEDARWPPKQVLALATGLHRRTFTSHRALGLLARLGFATSDWPGRVRPERRVVPHHRASPVRTPAPDILLVGCSGSKATSARPARELFTGAAFRKARDRAETLGLPWYVLSAEHGLLVPDEIVAPYDVYLPDQPSARRSAWGAEVVFQLARQHELRGTVIEAHAGRSYCDPLIDPLADAGAVLLQPLAGLRQGERLAWYGRTPASVLPDVAAVLDAANAVAPADLLAAGRAAADDPGLYTWWVDATGAAELSSGLGHVVAPGLVYAGRAGGVRASGARSTNTLWGRIATMHLRGRRQFSTIRLTLSACLSPEGGPTIPESELTTWMHSHLRVATLPLAAEDVTAGEARLLELADPPLNLRDVARTDLRRSLSRRRSALPAG
;
A
#
# COMPACT_ATOMS: atom_id res chain seq x y z
N MET A 1 11.09 -26.63 -4.62
CA MET A 1 10.62 -25.35 -4.03
C MET A 1 9.14 -25.47 -3.79
N ASP A 2 8.68 -25.16 -2.58
CA ASP A 2 7.26 -25.07 -2.28
C ASP A 2 6.75 -23.67 -2.64
N PHE A 3 5.60 -23.61 -3.31
CA PHE A 3 4.95 -22.37 -3.70
C PHE A 3 3.43 -22.54 -3.69
N GLU A 4 2.75 -21.45 -3.39
CA GLU A 4 1.29 -21.39 -3.41
C GLU A 4 0.80 -20.89 -4.78
N LEU A 5 -0.11 -21.65 -5.39
CA LEU A 5 -0.78 -21.26 -6.61
C LEU A 5 -2.27 -21.59 -6.48
N ASP A 6 -3.11 -20.55 -6.57
CA ASP A 6 -4.58 -20.65 -6.45
C ASP A 6 -5.04 -21.29 -5.12
N GLY A 7 -4.38 -20.95 -4.00
CA GLY A 7 -4.72 -21.45 -2.66
C GLY A 7 -4.26 -22.88 -2.36
N ALA A 8 -3.62 -23.57 -3.31
CA ALA A 8 -3.05 -24.91 -3.12
C ALA A 8 -1.52 -24.85 -2.99
N GLN A 9 -0.98 -25.54 -1.99
CA GLN A 9 0.46 -25.74 -1.82
C GLN A 9 0.97 -26.77 -2.84
N ARG A 10 2.05 -26.43 -3.55
CA ARG A 10 2.67 -27.31 -4.56
C ARG A 10 4.18 -27.27 -4.44
N ALA A 11 4.82 -28.39 -4.72
CA ALA A 11 6.26 -28.48 -4.87
C ALA A 11 6.62 -28.56 -6.35
N LEU A 12 7.59 -27.74 -6.78
CA LEU A 12 8.19 -27.82 -8.11
C LEU A 12 9.70 -27.74 -7.99
N ASP A 13 10.41 -28.60 -8.70
CA ASP A 13 11.87 -28.63 -8.77
C ASP A 13 12.36 -28.42 -10.21
N ALA A 14 13.61 -27.99 -10.37
CA ALA A 14 14.17 -27.64 -11.68
C ALA A 14 14.39 -28.87 -12.59
N ASP A 15 14.67 -30.04 -12.02
CA ASP A 15 14.92 -31.25 -12.79
C ASP A 15 13.63 -31.86 -13.32
N ALA A 16 12.53 -31.78 -12.56
CA ALA A 16 11.18 -32.11 -12.99
C ALA A 16 10.69 -31.18 -14.11
N VAL A 17 11.01 -29.88 -14.04
CA VAL A 17 10.71 -28.94 -15.13
C VAL A 17 11.45 -29.35 -16.41
N ARG A 18 12.75 -29.67 -16.35
CA ARG A 18 13.53 -30.12 -17.51
C ARG A 18 13.00 -31.44 -18.08
N ALA A 19 12.75 -32.43 -17.22
CA ALA A 19 12.25 -33.75 -17.62
C ALA A 19 10.91 -33.69 -18.37
N VAL A 20 9.99 -32.81 -17.94
CA VAL A 20 8.67 -32.64 -18.58
C VAL A 20 8.77 -31.98 -19.96
N LEU A 21 9.78 -31.14 -20.16
CA LEU A 21 10.00 -30.39 -21.40
C LEU A 21 10.85 -31.14 -22.41
N HIS A 22 11.55 -32.19 -21.99
CA HIS A 22 12.36 -33.02 -22.86
C HIS A 22 11.53 -33.58 -24.04
N GLY A 23 12.00 -33.36 -25.26
CA GLY A 23 11.32 -33.78 -26.48
C GLY A 23 10.11 -32.93 -26.91
N ARG A 24 9.86 -31.78 -26.25
CA ARG A 24 8.80 -30.84 -26.63
C ARG A 24 9.39 -29.58 -27.28
N SER A 25 8.58 -28.87 -28.06
CA SER A 25 8.99 -27.62 -28.73
C SER A 25 8.36 -26.37 -28.09
N PRO A 26 9.13 -25.27 -27.96
CA PRO A 26 8.59 -24.00 -27.52
C PRO A 26 7.63 -23.40 -28.55
N GLU A 27 6.58 -22.75 -28.07
CA GLU A 27 5.75 -21.86 -28.89
C GLU A 27 6.49 -20.54 -29.17
N GLU A 28 5.97 -19.76 -30.12
CA GLU A 28 6.54 -18.46 -30.47
C GLU A 28 6.64 -17.52 -29.26
N VAL A 29 7.87 -17.03 -29.00
CA VAL A 29 8.16 -16.11 -27.91
C VAL A 29 7.88 -14.68 -28.36
N ARG A 30 6.91 -14.03 -27.71
CA ARG A 30 6.54 -12.64 -28.02
C ARG A 30 7.32 -11.60 -27.22
N THR A 31 7.37 -11.74 -25.90
CA THR A 31 7.87 -10.67 -25.00
C THR A 31 8.68 -11.20 -23.83
N HIS A 32 8.21 -12.25 -23.15
CA HIS A 32 8.92 -12.87 -22.03
C HIS A 32 9.35 -14.29 -22.38
N TRP A 33 10.55 -14.68 -21.92
CA TRP A 33 11.12 -15.99 -22.16
C TRP A 33 11.82 -16.56 -20.92
N VAL A 34 11.93 -17.87 -20.88
CA VAL A 34 12.81 -18.64 -20.01
C VAL A 34 13.67 -19.55 -20.88
N GLU A 35 14.96 -19.65 -20.57
CA GLU A 35 15.89 -20.50 -21.30
C GLU A 35 16.00 -21.87 -20.62
N ILE A 36 15.77 -22.91 -21.41
CA ILE A 36 15.78 -24.31 -20.98
C ILE A 36 16.44 -25.12 -22.10
N GLU A 37 17.56 -25.78 -21.79
CA GLU A 37 18.32 -26.60 -22.76
C GLU A 37 18.60 -25.83 -24.07
N ASP A 38 19.13 -24.60 -23.94
CA ASP A 38 19.48 -23.68 -25.03
C ASP A 38 18.32 -23.20 -25.92
N ALA A 39 17.07 -23.50 -25.54
CA ALA A 39 15.87 -23.02 -26.21
C ALA A 39 15.13 -21.97 -25.36
N ARG A 40 14.56 -20.94 -26.01
CA ARG A 40 13.71 -19.94 -25.35
C ARG A 40 12.26 -20.38 -25.37
N TRP A 41 11.66 -20.44 -24.19
CA TRP A 41 10.27 -20.85 -24.00
C TRP A 41 9.41 -19.72 -23.44
N PRO A 42 8.13 -19.62 -23.83
CA PRO A 42 7.15 -18.81 -23.12
C PRO A 42 6.99 -19.31 -21.67
N PRO A 43 7.16 -18.44 -20.64
CA PRO A 43 7.13 -18.85 -19.25
C PRO A 43 5.82 -19.54 -18.83
N LYS A 44 4.69 -19.12 -19.42
CA LYS A 44 3.39 -19.73 -19.16
C LYS A 44 3.27 -21.13 -19.73
N GLN A 45 3.89 -21.39 -20.87
CA GLN A 45 3.91 -22.72 -21.46
C GLN A 45 4.69 -23.67 -20.55
N VAL A 46 5.87 -23.23 -20.10
CA VAL A 46 6.73 -24.01 -19.19
C VAL A 46 6.01 -24.33 -17.89
N LEU A 47 5.45 -23.31 -17.21
CA LEU A 47 4.78 -23.55 -15.93
C LEU A 47 3.52 -24.40 -16.10
N ALA A 48 2.77 -24.26 -17.20
CA ALA A 48 1.60 -25.11 -17.47
C ALA A 48 1.97 -26.57 -17.68
N LEU A 49 3.04 -26.83 -18.44
CA LEU A 49 3.51 -28.20 -18.67
C LEU A 49 4.05 -28.81 -17.37
N ALA A 50 4.84 -28.06 -16.62
CA ALA A 50 5.47 -28.54 -15.39
C ALA A 50 4.48 -28.77 -14.22
N THR A 51 3.33 -28.06 -14.22
CA THR A 51 2.33 -28.18 -13.14
C THR A 51 1.04 -28.89 -13.54
N GLY A 52 0.85 -29.16 -14.84
CA GLY A 52 -0.40 -29.68 -15.40
C GLY A 52 -1.58 -28.69 -15.33
N LEU A 53 -1.34 -27.44 -14.95
CA LEU A 53 -2.37 -26.44 -14.74
C LEU A 53 -2.65 -25.65 -16.02
N HIS A 54 -3.91 -25.23 -16.15
CA HIS A 54 -4.33 -24.46 -17.31
C HIS A 54 -3.62 -23.11 -17.36
N ARG A 55 -3.19 -22.67 -18.56
CA ARG A 55 -2.44 -21.42 -18.74
C ARG A 55 -3.17 -20.17 -18.27
N ARG A 56 -4.50 -20.20 -18.08
CA ARG A 56 -5.28 -19.07 -17.54
C ARG A 56 -5.13 -18.90 -16.02
N THR A 57 -4.60 -19.91 -15.32
CA THR A 57 -4.47 -19.92 -13.85
C THR A 57 -3.35 -19.00 -13.35
N PHE A 58 -2.44 -18.56 -14.23
CA PHE A 58 -1.32 -17.70 -13.84
C PHE A 58 -0.92 -16.73 -14.96
N THR A 59 -0.31 -15.61 -14.57
CA THR A 59 0.22 -14.59 -15.48
C THR A 59 1.62 -14.96 -15.98
N SER A 60 2.07 -14.37 -17.08
CA SER A 60 3.42 -14.59 -17.62
C SER A 60 4.50 -14.19 -16.62
N HIS A 61 4.28 -13.11 -15.88
CA HIS A 61 5.19 -12.60 -14.86
C HIS A 61 5.29 -13.51 -13.63
N ARG A 62 4.16 -14.08 -13.19
CA ARG A 62 4.15 -15.04 -12.08
C ARG A 62 4.87 -16.33 -12.47
N ALA A 63 4.68 -16.79 -13.70
CA ALA A 63 5.43 -17.94 -14.24
C ALA A 63 6.92 -17.66 -14.36
N LEU A 64 7.30 -16.50 -14.91
CA LEU A 64 8.68 -16.05 -15.04
C LEU A 64 9.39 -15.96 -13.68
N GLY A 65 8.75 -15.35 -12.67
CA GLY A 65 9.31 -15.22 -11.33
C GLY A 65 9.50 -16.54 -10.59
N LEU A 66 8.59 -17.52 -10.78
CA LEU A 66 8.75 -18.86 -10.20
C LEU A 66 9.89 -19.63 -10.87
N LEU A 67 10.04 -19.52 -12.19
CA LEU A 67 11.10 -20.19 -12.94
C LEU A 67 12.48 -19.56 -12.68
N ALA A 68 12.56 -18.23 -12.57
CA ALA A 68 13.79 -17.56 -12.13
C ALA A 68 14.21 -18.01 -10.72
N ARG A 69 13.24 -18.21 -9.81
CA ARG A 69 13.48 -18.73 -8.45
C ARG A 69 13.94 -20.19 -8.42
N LEU A 70 13.63 -20.96 -9.46
CA LEU A 70 14.15 -22.32 -9.68
C LEU A 70 15.53 -22.32 -10.36
N GLY A 71 16.11 -21.14 -10.63
CA GLY A 71 17.46 -20.99 -11.18
C GLY A 71 17.54 -20.98 -12.71
N PHE A 72 16.41 -20.90 -13.42
CA PHE A 72 16.43 -20.76 -14.88
C PHE A 72 16.78 -19.34 -15.31
N ALA A 73 17.50 -19.20 -16.43
CA ALA A 73 17.74 -17.90 -17.05
C ALA A 73 16.45 -17.40 -17.72
N THR A 74 16.14 -16.12 -17.57
CA THR A 74 14.87 -15.53 -18.01
C THR A 74 15.06 -14.17 -18.66
N SER A 75 14.12 -13.75 -19.50
CA SER A 75 14.00 -12.36 -19.97
C SER A 75 13.91 -11.38 -18.81
N ASP A 76 14.43 -10.17 -18.99
CA ASP A 76 14.42 -9.13 -17.96
C ASP A 76 13.03 -8.88 -17.37
N TRP A 77 12.99 -8.92 -16.04
CA TRP A 77 11.83 -8.62 -15.20
C TRP A 77 12.30 -7.67 -14.09
N PRO A 78 11.65 -6.50 -13.87
CA PRO A 78 12.08 -5.56 -12.85
C PRO A 78 11.72 -6.11 -11.47
N GLY A 79 12.62 -6.91 -10.92
CA GLY A 79 12.41 -7.64 -9.67
C GLY A 79 13.66 -8.40 -9.26
N ARG A 80 14.68 -7.63 -8.82
CA ARG A 80 15.93 -8.01 -8.13
C ARG A 80 17.19 -8.09 -9.01
N VAL A 81 18.01 -7.04 -8.86
CA VAL A 81 19.40 -6.90 -9.33
C VAL A 81 20.33 -7.75 -8.46
N ARG A 82 21.24 -8.51 -9.09
CA ARG A 82 22.46 -9.06 -8.46
C ARG A 82 23.57 -8.00 -8.61
N PRO A 83 24.43 -7.73 -7.60
CA PRO A 83 25.35 -6.61 -7.67
C PRO A 83 26.56 -7.00 -8.50
N GLU A 84 26.84 -6.27 -9.58
CA GLU A 84 28.20 -6.12 -10.07
C GLU A 84 28.53 -4.64 -10.22
N ARG A 85 29.69 -4.30 -9.66
CA ARG A 85 30.30 -2.97 -9.61
C ARG A 85 30.52 -2.42 -11.01
N ARG A 86 29.92 -1.26 -11.30
CA ARG A 86 30.60 -0.22 -12.09
C ARG A 86 30.08 1.15 -11.67
N VAL A 87 30.99 1.97 -11.14
CA VAL A 87 30.74 3.35 -10.78
C VAL A 87 30.56 4.16 -12.06
N VAL A 88 29.39 4.76 -12.24
CA VAL A 88 29.11 5.81 -13.23
C VAL A 88 28.15 6.81 -12.58
N PRO A 89 28.34 8.14 -12.74
CA PRO A 89 27.73 9.13 -11.86
C PRO A 89 26.21 9.24 -12.04
N HIS A 90 25.52 9.40 -10.91
CA HIS A 90 24.07 9.53 -10.81
C HIS A 90 23.55 10.78 -11.55
N HIS A 91 22.79 10.58 -12.63
CA HIS A 91 21.66 11.45 -12.93
C HIS A 91 20.43 10.87 -12.22
N ARG A 92 19.81 11.68 -11.34
CA ARG A 92 18.58 11.38 -10.60
C ARG A 92 17.49 10.85 -11.52
N ALA A 93 17.07 9.60 -11.33
CA ALA A 93 15.78 9.12 -11.82
C ALA A 93 14.73 9.39 -10.75
N SER A 94 13.77 10.26 -11.07
CA SER A 94 12.57 10.48 -10.24
C SER A 94 11.73 9.20 -10.13
N PRO A 95 11.13 8.90 -8.98
CA PRO A 95 10.28 7.72 -8.83
C PRO A 95 8.99 7.88 -9.66
N VAL A 96 8.58 6.79 -10.31
CA VAL A 96 7.35 6.69 -11.11
C VAL A 96 6.15 6.99 -10.20
N ARG A 97 5.50 8.14 -10.45
CA ARG A 97 4.19 8.49 -9.86
C ARG A 97 3.14 7.57 -10.49
N THR A 98 2.25 6.99 -9.69
CA THR A 98 0.98 6.49 -10.23
C THR A 98 0.28 7.70 -10.86
N PRO A 99 -0.06 7.67 -12.16
CA PRO A 99 -0.60 8.86 -12.81
C PRO A 99 -1.94 9.21 -12.17
N ALA A 100 -2.17 10.51 -11.95
CA ALA A 100 -3.47 10.99 -11.51
C ALA A 100 -4.52 10.71 -12.60
N PRO A 101 -5.77 10.38 -12.26
CA PRO A 101 -6.80 10.15 -13.26
C PRO A 101 -7.19 11.46 -13.94
N ASP A 102 -7.48 11.37 -15.23
CA ASP A 102 -8.04 12.44 -16.04
C ASP A 102 -9.58 12.37 -16.05
N ILE A 103 -10.14 11.16 -15.94
CA ILE A 103 -11.59 10.89 -16.00
C ILE A 103 -11.97 9.87 -14.92
N LEU A 104 -13.13 10.06 -14.27
CA LEU A 104 -13.72 9.07 -13.37
C LEU A 104 -14.97 8.41 -13.94
N LEU A 105 -15.05 7.09 -13.80
CA LEU A 105 -16.24 6.29 -14.13
C LEU A 105 -16.88 5.76 -12.85
N VAL A 106 -18.14 6.11 -12.61
CA VAL A 106 -18.88 5.71 -11.40
C VAL A 106 -19.92 4.66 -11.75
N GLY A 107 -19.84 3.46 -11.16
CA GLY A 107 -20.86 2.43 -11.39
C GLY A 107 -22.23 2.83 -10.83
N CYS A 108 -23.29 2.67 -11.61
CA CYS A 108 -24.66 2.89 -11.14
C CYS A 108 -25.02 2.00 -9.94
N SER A 109 -26.03 2.40 -9.14
CA SER A 109 -26.57 1.57 -8.06
C SER A 109 -27.96 1.01 -8.37
N GLY A 110 -28.28 -0.16 -7.81
CA GLY A 110 -29.64 -0.71 -7.85
C GLY A 110 -30.65 0.23 -7.18
N SER A 111 -30.28 0.83 -6.05
CA SER A 111 -31.06 1.88 -5.39
C SER A 111 -31.12 3.14 -6.26
N LYS A 112 -32.34 3.54 -6.61
CA LYS A 112 -32.64 4.72 -7.42
C LYS A 112 -33.77 5.53 -6.80
N ALA A 113 -33.89 6.79 -7.19
CA ALA A 113 -35.08 7.57 -6.91
C ALA A 113 -36.29 7.08 -7.72
N THR A 114 -37.48 7.56 -7.36
CA THR A 114 -38.77 7.12 -7.96
C THR A 114 -39.20 7.94 -9.17
N SER A 115 -38.49 9.02 -9.50
CA SER A 115 -38.83 9.92 -10.59
C SER A 115 -37.61 10.36 -11.38
N ALA A 116 -37.83 10.73 -12.64
CA ALA A 116 -36.79 11.22 -13.54
C ALA A 116 -36.07 12.44 -12.95
N ARG A 117 -34.74 12.43 -13.04
CA ARG A 117 -33.86 13.46 -12.47
C ARG A 117 -32.44 13.31 -13.03
N PRO A 118 -31.52 14.25 -12.77
CA PRO A 118 -30.12 14.12 -13.18
C PRO A 118 -29.50 12.80 -12.72
N ALA A 119 -28.66 12.18 -13.55
CA ALA A 119 -28.00 10.91 -13.25
C ALA A 119 -27.25 10.94 -11.90
N ARG A 120 -26.63 12.09 -11.56
CA ARG A 120 -25.94 12.31 -10.27
C ARG A 120 -26.84 12.24 -9.03
N GLU A 121 -28.15 12.40 -9.22
CA GLU A 121 -29.19 12.40 -8.19
C GLU A 121 -30.12 11.18 -8.29
N LEU A 122 -30.13 10.49 -9.43
CA LEU A 122 -30.96 9.31 -9.65
C LEU A 122 -30.51 8.15 -8.78
N PHE A 123 -29.21 7.87 -8.68
CA PHE A 123 -28.66 6.73 -7.95
C PHE A 123 -28.38 7.11 -6.48
N THR A 124 -28.92 6.32 -5.54
CA THR A 124 -28.93 6.68 -4.11
C THR A 124 -28.06 5.76 -3.24
N GLY A 125 -27.42 4.75 -3.82
CA GLY A 125 -26.60 3.78 -3.10
C GLY A 125 -25.39 4.43 -2.40
N ALA A 126 -25.01 3.90 -1.24
CA ALA A 126 -23.90 4.45 -0.44
C ALA A 126 -22.55 4.49 -1.20
N ALA A 127 -22.23 3.42 -1.94
CA ALA A 127 -21.01 3.35 -2.75
C ALA A 127 -21.04 4.36 -3.92
N PHE A 128 -22.21 4.57 -4.54
CA PHE A 128 -22.39 5.57 -5.59
C PHE A 128 -22.15 6.97 -5.05
N ARG A 129 -22.81 7.34 -3.94
CA ARG A 129 -22.63 8.66 -3.31
C ARG A 129 -21.17 8.95 -2.99
N LYS A 130 -20.45 7.99 -2.39
CA LYS A 130 -19.01 8.15 -2.10
C LYS A 130 -18.14 8.31 -3.35
N ALA A 131 -18.44 7.56 -4.40
CA ALA A 131 -17.73 7.68 -5.68
C ALA A 131 -17.99 9.04 -6.35
N ARG A 132 -19.25 9.49 -6.35
CA ARG A 132 -19.67 10.81 -6.83
C ARG A 132 -18.98 11.92 -6.04
N ASP A 133 -19.06 11.88 -4.71
CA ASP A 133 -18.46 12.91 -3.85
C ASP A 133 -16.95 13.02 -4.11
N ARG A 134 -16.27 11.89 -4.36
CA ARG A 134 -14.85 11.87 -4.77
C ARG A 134 -14.63 12.55 -6.13
N ALA A 135 -15.42 12.21 -7.13
CA ALA A 135 -15.31 12.82 -8.46
C ALA A 135 -15.54 14.33 -8.42
N GLU A 136 -16.55 14.78 -7.67
CA GLU A 136 -16.85 16.20 -7.47
C GLU A 136 -15.74 16.92 -6.69
N THR A 137 -15.18 16.28 -5.66
CA THR A 137 -14.05 16.84 -4.87
C THR A 137 -12.78 17.00 -5.71
N LEU A 138 -12.51 16.06 -6.62
CA LEU A 138 -11.35 16.14 -7.51
C LEU A 138 -11.54 17.14 -8.65
N GLY A 139 -12.77 17.58 -8.93
CA GLY A 139 -13.07 18.52 -10.02
C GLY A 139 -12.81 17.93 -11.40
N LEU A 140 -12.78 16.60 -11.53
CA LEU A 140 -12.49 15.90 -12.79
C LEU A 140 -13.77 15.60 -13.57
N PRO A 141 -13.70 15.52 -14.92
CA PRO A 141 -14.77 14.94 -15.72
C PRO A 141 -15.15 13.56 -15.21
N TRP A 142 -16.45 13.32 -15.01
CA TRP A 142 -16.92 12.02 -14.54
C TRP A 142 -18.27 11.64 -15.16
N TYR A 143 -18.50 10.33 -15.21
CA TYR A 143 -19.66 9.74 -15.84
C TYR A 143 -20.23 8.59 -15.03
N VAL A 144 -21.53 8.34 -15.18
CA VAL A 144 -22.14 7.14 -14.61
C VAL A 144 -22.12 6.00 -15.62
N LEU A 145 -21.55 4.86 -15.23
CA LEU A 145 -21.68 3.61 -15.96
C LEU A 145 -23.07 3.01 -15.68
N SER A 146 -23.95 3.13 -16.66
CA SER A 146 -25.32 2.61 -16.69
C SER A 146 -25.37 1.28 -17.45
N ALA A 147 -26.01 0.27 -16.86
CA ALA A 147 -26.26 -0.99 -17.56
C ALA A 147 -27.13 -0.82 -18.82
N GLU A 148 -28.04 0.16 -18.83
CA GLU A 148 -28.98 0.39 -19.92
C GLU A 148 -28.40 1.35 -20.96
N HIS A 149 -27.88 2.48 -20.50
CA HIS A 149 -27.51 3.61 -21.36
C HIS A 149 -26.02 3.63 -21.73
N GLY A 150 -25.20 2.76 -21.12
CA GLY A 150 -23.75 2.80 -21.26
C GLY A 150 -23.15 3.88 -20.37
N LEU A 151 -22.97 5.09 -20.90
CA LEU A 151 -22.37 6.23 -20.24
C LEU A 151 -23.41 7.35 -20.10
N LEU A 152 -23.64 7.83 -18.87
CA LEU A 152 -24.49 8.98 -18.60
C LEU A 152 -23.66 10.16 -18.11
N VAL A 153 -23.98 11.36 -18.61
CA VAL A 153 -23.43 12.61 -18.08
C VAL A 153 -24.13 12.92 -16.74
N PRO A 154 -23.44 13.48 -15.73
CA PRO A 154 -24.02 13.73 -14.40
C PRO A 154 -25.35 14.51 -14.40
N ASP A 155 -25.48 15.49 -15.30
CA ASP A 155 -26.65 16.37 -15.42
C ASP A 155 -27.74 15.81 -16.37
N GLU A 156 -27.52 14.66 -16.99
CA GLU A 156 -28.49 14.05 -17.89
C GLU A 156 -29.73 13.58 -17.13
N ILE A 157 -30.92 14.00 -17.58
CA ILE A 157 -32.19 13.62 -16.95
C ILE A 157 -32.56 12.20 -17.39
N VAL A 158 -32.60 11.28 -16.43
CA VAL A 158 -32.85 9.86 -16.67
C VAL A 158 -34.00 9.37 -15.80
N ALA A 159 -34.94 8.63 -16.39
CA ALA A 159 -36.03 7.97 -15.68
C ALA A 159 -35.52 6.71 -14.96
N PRO A 160 -36.13 6.30 -13.82
CA PRO A 160 -35.74 5.06 -13.16
C PRO A 160 -35.93 3.84 -14.08
N TYR A 161 -34.95 2.93 -14.06
CA TYR A 161 -34.95 1.71 -14.86
C TYR A 161 -34.37 0.52 -14.08
N ASP A 162 -34.63 -0.69 -14.56
CA ASP A 162 -34.19 -1.94 -13.93
C ASP A 162 -33.51 -2.87 -14.95
N VAL A 163 -32.27 -2.48 -15.32
CA VAL A 163 -31.39 -3.31 -16.13
C VAL A 163 -30.17 -3.67 -15.30
N TYR A 164 -29.90 -4.97 -15.20
CA TYR A 164 -28.72 -5.50 -14.51
C TYR A 164 -27.74 -6.08 -15.53
N LEU A 165 -26.60 -5.40 -15.72
CA LEU A 165 -25.59 -5.79 -16.71
C LEU A 165 -25.06 -7.23 -16.52
N PRO A 166 -24.83 -7.74 -15.29
CA PRO A 166 -24.36 -9.11 -15.08
C PRO A 166 -25.30 -10.20 -15.63
N ASP A 167 -26.60 -9.94 -15.66
CA ASP A 167 -27.59 -10.89 -16.19
C ASP A 167 -27.58 -10.95 -17.72
N GLN A 168 -26.93 -9.97 -18.38
CA GLN A 168 -26.83 -9.93 -19.83
C GLN A 168 -25.85 -11.00 -20.35
N PRO A 169 -26.11 -11.60 -21.52
CA PRO A 169 -25.17 -12.54 -22.15
C PRO A 169 -23.79 -11.93 -22.38
N SER A 170 -22.75 -12.76 -22.43
CA SER A 170 -21.37 -12.30 -22.60
C SER A 170 -21.18 -11.40 -23.84
N ALA A 171 -21.81 -11.75 -24.96
CA ALA A 171 -21.76 -10.95 -26.18
C ALA A 171 -22.38 -9.55 -25.98
N ARG A 172 -23.48 -9.45 -25.22
CA ARG A 172 -24.11 -8.16 -24.92
C ARG A 172 -23.26 -7.32 -23.98
N ARG A 173 -22.59 -7.94 -22.99
CA ARG A 173 -21.65 -7.24 -22.11
C ARG A 173 -20.43 -6.71 -22.88
N SER A 174 -19.89 -7.49 -23.82
CA SER A 174 -18.81 -7.03 -24.71
C SER A 174 -19.25 -5.87 -25.61
N ALA A 175 -20.44 -5.97 -26.22
CA ALA A 175 -21.00 -4.88 -27.03
C ALA A 175 -21.26 -3.61 -26.18
N TRP A 176 -21.75 -3.78 -24.96
CA TRP A 176 -21.91 -2.68 -24.00
C TRP A 176 -20.58 -2.00 -23.68
N GLY A 177 -19.51 -2.76 -23.47
CA GLY A 177 -18.18 -2.20 -23.20
C GLY A 177 -17.63 -1.39 -24.37
N ALA A 178 -17.78 -1.91 -25.59
CA ALA A 178 -17.42 -1.18 -26.82
C ALA A 178 -18.23 0.12 -26.99
N GLU A 179 -19.53 0.09 -26.71
CA GLU A 179 -20.41 1.27 -26.77
C GLU A 179 -20.00 2.34 -25.75
N VAL A 180 -19.68 1.94 -24.51
CA VAL A 180 -19.20 2.88 -23.47
C VAL A 180 -17.92 3.59 -23.93
N VAL A 181 -16.97 2.85 -24.49
CA VAL A 181 -15.71 3.43 -24.99
C VAL A 181 -15.95 4.32 -26.20
N PHE A 182 -16.86 3.94 -27.09
CA PHE A 182 -17.28 4.79 -28.20
C PHE A 182 -17.89 6.12 -27.70
N GLN A 183 -18.76 6.08 -26.69
CA GLN A 183 -19.35 7.27 -26.08
C GLN A 183 -18.30 8.16 -25.40
N LEU A 184 -17.30 7.57 -24.73
CA LEU A 184 -16.17 8.31 -24.16
C LEU A 184 -15.31 8.97 -25.24
N ALA A 185 -14.97 8.26 -26.31
CA ALA A 185 -14.15 8.78 -27.42
C ALA A 185 -14.81 9.94 -28.18
N ARG A 186 -16.14 10.06 -28.13
CA ARG A 186 -16.85 11.22 -28.69
C ARG A 186 -16.68 12.50 -27.88
N GLN A 187 -16.29 12.39 -26.61
CA GLN A 187 -16.16 13.51 -25.68
C GLN A 187 -14.70 13.82 -25.34
N HIS A 188 -13.81 12.83 -25.45
CA HIS A 188 -12.42 12.93 -25.02
C HIS A 188 -11.48 12.24 -26.01
N GLU A 189 -10.26 12.76 -26.13
CA GLU A 189 -9.14 11.99 -26.68
C GLU A 189 -8.78 10.88 -25.68
N LEU A 190 -8.74 9.63 -26.14
CA LEU A 190 -8.50 8.49 -25.25
C LEU A 190 -7.03 8.08 -25.20
N ARG A 191 -6.23 8.41 -26.22
CA ARG A 191 -4.83 8.03 -26.27
C ARG A 191 -4.05 8.72 -25.15
N GLY A 192 -3.49 7.94 -24.23
CA GLY A 192 -2.72 8.43 -23.09
C GLY A 192 -3.57 8.87 -21.90
N THR A 193 -4.90 8.79 -21.99
CA THR A 193 -5.82 9.21 -20.94
C THR A 193 -5.93 8.15 -19.84
N VAL A 194 -5.87 8.59 -18.59
CA VAL A 194 -5.98 7.73 -17.41
C VAL A 194 -7.40 7.80 -16.87
N ILE A 195 -8.08 6.66 -16.89
CA ILE A 195 -9.48 6.52 -16.51
C ILE A 195 -9.56 5.71 -15.22
N GLU A 196 -10.08 6.29 -14.13
CA GLU A 196 -10.28 5.60 -12.85
C GLU A 196 -11.74 5.13 -12.70
N ALA A 197 -11.94 3.81 -12.61
CA ALA A 197 -13.27 3.21 -12.49
C ALA A 197 -13.62 2.80 -11.05
N HIS A 198 -14.70 3.39 -10.55
CA HIS A 198 -15.37 3.11 -9.29
C HIS A 198 -16.61 2.24 -9.50
N ALA A 199 -16.44 1.09 -10.16
CA ALA A 199 -17.52 0.16 -10.45
C ALA A 199 -17.18 -1.27 -10.00
N GLY A 200 -18.20 -2.15 -10.02
CA GLY A 200 -17.98 -3.57 -9.78
C GLY A 200 -17.28 -4.22 -10.98
N ARG A 201 -16.62 -5.36 -10.75
CA ARG A 201 -15.89 -6.12 -11.78
C ARG A 201 -16.71 -6.37 -13.05
N SER A 202 -18.01 -6.65 -12.92
CA SER A 202 -18.91 -6.88 -14.05
C SER A 202 -19.08 -5.69 -15.00
N TYR A 203 -18.84 -4.47 -14.52
CA TYR A 203 -18.84 -3.25 -15.33
C TYR A 203 -17.43 -2.90 -15.82
N CYS A 204 -16.39 -3.26 -15.07
CA CYS A 204 -15.00 -2.95 -15.45
C CYS A 204 -14.43 -3.92 -16.50
N ASP A 205 -14.67 -5.23 -16.34
CA ASP A 205 -14.10 -6.28 -17.20
C ASP A 205 -14.40 -6.02 -18.70
N PRO A 206 -15.62 -5.63 -19.12
CA PRO A 206 -15.92 -5.36 -20.53
C PRO A 206 -15.23 -4.11 -21.10
N LEU A 207 -14.66 -3.24 -20.25
CA LEU A 207 -14.00 -2.00 -20.67
C LEU A 207 -12.50 -2.17 -20.91
N ILE A 208 -11.89 -3.25 -20.38
CA ILE A 208 -10.43 -3.44 -20.38
C ILE A 208 -9.86 -3.42 -21.80
N ASP A 209 -10.33 -4.32 -22.66
CA ASP A 209 -9.77 -4.46 -24.02
C ASP A 209 -10.10 -3.23 -24.88
N PRO A 210 -11.36 -2.72 -24.94
CA PRO A 210 -11.66 -1.55 -25.77
C PRO A 210 -10.94 -0.27 -25.35
N LEU A 211 -10.71 -0.05 -24.04
CA LEU A 211 -9.93 1.09 -23.57
C LEU A 211 -8.45 0.95 -23.91
N ALA A 212 -7.89 -0.26 -23.78
CA ALA A 212 -6.50 -0.54 -24.16
C ALA A 212 -6.29 -0.34 -25.66
N ASP A 213 -7.22 -0.80 -26.50
CA ASP A 213 -7.19 -0.60 -27.95
C ASP A 213 -7.26 0.88 -28.34
N ALA A 214 -7.99 1.69 -27.56
CA ALA A 214 -8.04 3.15 -27.72
C ALA A 214 -6.79 3.88 -27.16
N GLY A 215 -5.86 3.16 -26.52
CA GLY A 215 -4.65 3.73 -25.93
C GLY A 215 -4.85 4.39 -24.56
N ALA A 216 -5.97 4.13 -23.89
CA ALA A 216 -6.26 4.61 -22.54
C ALA A 216 -5.76 3.63 -21.47
N VAL A 217 -5.56 4.14 -20.24
CA VAL A 217 -5.17 3.33 -19.08
C VAL A 217 -6.33 3.25 -18.10
N LEU A 218 -6.83 2.05 -17.82
CA LEU A 218 -7.89 1.83 -16.84
C LEU A 218 -7.31 1.51 -15.45
N LEU A 219 -7.58 2.37 -14.48
CA LEU A 219 -7.30 2.15 -13.06
C LEU A 219 -8.54 1.64 -12.33
N GLN A 220 -8.36 0.59 -11.51
CA GLN A 220 -9.45 -0.02 -10.73
C GLN A 220 -9.08 -0.09 -9.24
N PRO A 221 -9.07 1.05 -8.52
CA PRO A 221 -8.58 1.10 -7.15
C PRO A 221 -9.39 0.27 -6.15
N LEU A 222 -10.60 -0.14 -6.53
CA LEU A 222 -11.51 -0.96 -5.73
C LEU A 222 -11.49 -2.45 -6.11
N ALA A 223 -10.65 -2.86 -7.07
CA ALA A 223 -10.58 -4.25 -7.52
C ALA A 223 -10.17 -5.17 -6.36
N GLY A 224 -10.88 -6.28 -6.19
CA GLY A 224 -10.62 -7.26 -5.13
C GLY A 224 -11.13 -6.87 -3.74
N LEU A 225 -11.62 -5.65 -3.53
CA LEU A 225 -12.15 -5.21 -2.24
C LEU A 225 -13.61 -5.65 -2.03
N ARG A 226 -13.93 -6.13 -0.82
CA ARG A 226 -15.30 -6.40 -0.36
C ARG A 226 -16.07 -5.09 -0.15
N GLN A 227 -17.40 -5.15 -0.11
CA GLN A 227 -18.26 -3.95 -0.03
C GLN A 227 -17.90 -3.00 1.14
N GLY A 228 -17.64 -3.54 2.34
CA GLY A 228 -17.21 -2.73 3.49
C GLY A 228 -15.83 -2.09 3.28
N GLU A 229 -14.88 -2.81 2.68
CA GLU A 229 -13.53 -2.32 2.38
C GLU A 229 -13.56 -1.22 1.31
N ARG A 230 -14.46 -1.34 0.33
CA ARG A 230 -14.71 -0.31 -0.69
C ARG A 230 -15.24 0.98 -0.07
N LEU A 231 -16.15 0.89 0.89
CA LEU A 231 -16.65 2.08 1.60
C LEU A 231 -15.55 2.72 2.46
N ALA A 232 -14.75 1.90 3.15
CA ALA A 232 -13.61 2.37 3.93
C ALA A 232 -12.52 3.00 3.04
N TRP A 233 -12.37 2.54 1.80
CA TRP A 233 -11.40 3.08 0.84
C TRP A 233 -11.62 4.57 0.57
N TYR A 234 -12.87 5.04 0.48
CA TYR A 234 -13.16 6.46 0.30
C TYR A 234 -12.83 7.34 1.51
N GLY A 235 -12.59 6.73 2.67
CA GLY A 235 -12.04 7.42 3.85
C GLY A 235 -10.51 7.50 3.83
N ARG A 236 -9.84 6.89 2.85
CA ARG A 236 -8.38 6.95 2.68
C ARG A 236 -8.03 8.19 1.87
N THR A 237 -7.15 9.02 2.40
CA THR A 237 -6.54 10.13 1.64
C THR A 237 -5.77 9.55 0.44
N PRO A 238 -5.99 10.00 -0.81
CA PRO A 238 -5.34 9.44 -1.98
C PRO A 238 -3.80 9.57 -1.92
N ALA A 239 -3.11 8.54 -2.43
CA ALA A 239 -1.66 8.38 -2.34
C ALA A 239 -0.83 9.49 -3.01
N SER A 240 -1.41 10.29 -3.92
CA SER A 240 -0.74 11.43 -4.56
C SER A 240 -0.73 12.71 -3.72
N VAL A 241 -1.29 12.67 -2.50
CA VAL A 241 -1.31 13.75 -1.50
C VAL A 241 -0.72 13.26 -0.17
N LEU A 242 -0.05 12.10 -0.15
CA LEU A 242 0.58 11.61 1.07
C LEU A 242 1.86 12.40 1.36
N PRO A 243 2.10 12.79 2.61
CA PRO A 243 3.32 13.48 2.99
C PRO A 243 4.56 12.67 2.59
N ASP A 244 5.56 13.33 2.03
CA ASP A 244 6.87 12.72 1.83
C ASP A 244 7.54 12.49 3.19
N VAL A 245 7.69 11.22 3.55
CA VAL A 245 8.27 10.80 4.84
C VAL A 245 9.76 10.44 4.73
N ALA A 246 10.39 10.64 3.57
CA ALA A 246 11.79 10.26 3.35
C ALA A 246 12.75 10.86 4.39
N ALA A 247 12.50 12.09 4.83
CA ALA A 247 13.34 12.77 5.82
C ALA A 247 13.44 12.01 7.15
N VAL A 248 12.34 11.42 7.64
CA VAL A 248 12.31 10.65 8.90
C VAL A 248 12.69 9.18 8.72
N LEU A 249 12.87 8.73 7.48
CA LEU A 249 13.38 7.40 7.14
C LEU A 249 14.90 7.39 6.90
N ASP A 250 15.54 8.54 6.87
CA ASP A 250 16.99 8.67 6.72
C ASP A 250 17.67 8.89 8.07
N ALA A 251 18.54 7.96 8.45
CA ALA A 251 19.32 8.02 9.68
C ALA A 251 20.20 9.27 9.77
N ALA A 252 20.60 9.88 8.64
CA ALA A 252 21.40 11.10 8.60
C ALA A 252 20.66 12.31 9.19
N ASN A 253 19.33 12.27 9.23
CA ASN A 253 18.50 13.33 9.81
C ASN A 253 18.19 13.09 11.31
N ALA A 254 18.66 11.97 11.88
CA ALA A 254 18.41 11.65 13.29
C ALA A 254 19.48 12.30 14.18
N VAL A 255 19.05 13.14 15.11
CA VAL A 255 19.92 13.88 16.04
C VAL A 255 19.94 13.25 17.43
N ALA A 256 20.94 13.58 18.25
CA ALA A 256 20.96 13.13 19.64
C ALA A 256 19.85 13.82 20.45
N PRO A 257 19.26 13.14 21.44
CA PRO A 257 18.27 13.75 22.34
C PRO A 257 18.77 15.03 23.01
N ALA A 258 20.07 15.10 23.36
CA ALA A 258 20.67 16.30 23.93
C ALA A 258 20.67 17.48 22.94
N ASP A 259 20.97 17.22 21.66
CA ASP A 259 21.00 18.26 20.62
C ASP A 259 19.59 18.79 20.33
N LEU A 260 18.59 17.91 20.26
CA LEU A 260 17.19 18.32 20.10
C LEU A 260 16.73 19.19 21.28
N LEU A 261 17.09 18.82 22.51
CA LEU A 261 16.76 19.63 23.70
C LEU A 261 17.49 20.98 23.69
N ALA A 262 18.74 21.03 23.22
CA ALA A 262 19.54 22.24 23.12
C ALA A 262 19.01 23.21 22.04
N ALA A 263 18.52 22.68 20.90
CA ALA A 263 17.87 23.47 19.86
C ALA A 263 16.57 24.14 20.35
N GLY A 264 15.98 23.61 21.41
CA GLY A 264 14.85 24.23 22.10
C GLY A 264 13.52 24.08 21.37
N ARG A 265 12.45 24.61 21.99
CA ARG A 265 11.07 24.42 21.54
C ARG A 265 10.83 24.89 20.11
N ALA A 266 11.46 25.99 19.69
CA ALA A 266 11.28 26.57 18.37
C ALA A 266 11.65 25.62 17.23
N ALA A 267 12.55 24.66 17.46
CA ALA A 267 12.97 23.69 16.45
C ALA A 267 11.93 22.58 16.17
N ALA A 268 10.90 22.44 17.02
CA ALA A 268 9.95 21.33 16.94
C ALA A 268 8.55 21.70 17.50
N ASP A 269 8.12 22.97 17.39
CA ASP A 269 6.83 23.39 17.97
C ASP A 269 5.60 23.05 17.10
N ASP A 270 5.82 22.41 15.95
CA ASP A 270 4.75 22.00 15.05
C ASP A 270 4.27 20.56 15.32
N PRO A 271 3.03 20.21 14.90
CA PRO A 271 2.63 18.82 14.77
C PRO A 271 3.44 18.11 13.68
N GLY A 272 3.47 16.77 13.70
CA GLY A 272 4.27 16.02 12.72
C GLY A 272 4.55 14.57 13.11
N LEU A 273 5.55 14.00 12.44
CA LEU A 273 6.04 12.63 12.63
C LEU A 273 7.41 12.62 13.28
N TYR A 274 7.73 11.53 13.96
CA TYR A 274 9.05 11.26 14.49
C TYR A 274 9.41 9.79 14.42
N THR A 275 10.70 9.51 14.29
CA THR A 275 11.27 8.16 14.33
C THR A 275 12.40 8.10 15.34
N TRP A 276 12.52 6.96 16.01
CA TRP A 276 13.61 6.65 16.92
C TRP A 276 14.49 5.58 16.32
N TRP A 277 15.77 5.86 16.33
CA TRP A 277 16.84 5.04 15.79
C TRP A 277 17.71 4.58 16.94
N VAL A 278 18.11 3.30 16.94
CA VAL A 278 19.00 2.74 17.95
C VAL A 278 20.36 2.42 17.32
N ASP A 279 21.43 2.65 18.09
CA ASP A 279 22.78 2.19 17.72
C ASP A 279 22.95 0.66 17.91
N ALA A 280 24.14 0.15 17.58
CA ALA A 280 24.41 -1.29 17.64
C ALA A 280 24.38 -1.85 19.07
N THR A 281 24.85 -1.09 20.05
CA THR A 281 24.88 -1.51 21.46
C THR A 281 23.46 -1.58 22.02
N GLY A 282 22.66 -0.54 21.83
CA GLY A 282 21.28 -0.51 22.26
C GLY A 282 20.43 -1.56 21.55
N ALA A 283 20.67 -1.84 20.27
CA ALA A 283 20.02 -2.93 19.56
C ALA A 283 20.30 -4.30 20.19
N ALA A 284 21.56 -4.55 20.58
CA ALA A 284 21.96 -5.78 21.25
C ALA A 284 21.29 -5.94 22.62
N GLU A 285 21.23 -4.87 23.41
CA GLU A 285 20.57 -4.87 24.72
C GLU A 285 19.05 -5.07 24.59
N LEU A 286 18.41 -4.39 23.63
CA LEU A 286 16.99 -4.62 23.31
C LEU A 286 16.74 -6.07 22.88
N SER A 287 17.65 -6.64 22.09
CA SER A 287 17.53 -8.03 21.61
C SER A 287 17.66 -9.04 22.75
N SER A 288 18.68 -8.85 23.60
CA SER A 288 18.90 -9.66 24.79
C SER A 288 17.71 -9.61 25.72
N GLY A 289 17.19 -8.40 25.95
CA GLY A 289 16.03 -8.17 26.77
C GLY A 289 14.79 -8.85 26.17
N LEU A 290 14.47 -8.61 24.91
CA LEU A 290 13.23 -9.09 24.28
C LEU A 290 13.22 -10.60 23.94
N GLY A 291 14.40 -11.21 23.79
CA GLY A 291 14.56 -12.59 23.31
C GLY A 291 14.33 -12.72 21.79
N HIS A 292 14.34 -11.61 21.05
CA HIS A 292 14.19 -11.54 19.60
C HIS A 292 15.21 -10.56 19.04
N VAL A 293 15.74 -10.84 17.85
CA VAL A 293 16.72 -9.94 17.22
C VAL A 293 16.05 -8.61 16.84
N VAL A 294 16.59 -7.52 17.35
CA VAL A 294 16.33 -6.14 16.94
C VAL A 294 17.58 -5.65 16.23
N ALA A 295 17.47 -5.30 14.94
CA ALA A 295 18.60 -4.75 14.19
C ALA A 295 18.88 -3.29 14.59
N PRO A 296 20.14 -2.82 14.51
CA PRO A 296 20.46 -1.40 14.62
C PRO A 296 19.74 -0.61 13.52
N GLY A 297 19.29 0.60 13.83
CA GLY A 297 18.52 1.44 12.92
C GLY A 297 17.16 1.87 13.47
N LEU A 298 16.20 2.13 12.59
CA LEU A 298 14.86 2.60 12.96
C LEU A 298 14.10 1.51 13.73
N VAL A 299 13.79 1.78 14.99
CA VAL A 299 13.11 0.82 15.88
C VAL A 299 11.69 1.21 16.23
N TYR A 300 11.36 2.50 16.19
CA TYR A 300 10.04 3.00 16.55
C TYR A 300 9.66 4.23 15.73
N ALA A 301 8.39 4.36 15.38
CA ALA A 301 7.83 5.53 14.71
C ALA A 301 6.53 5.99 15.39
N GLY A 302 6.22 7.29 15.30
CA GLY A 302 4.94 7.79 15.75
C GLY A 302 4.67 9.23 15.37
N ARG A 303 3.56 9.76 15.86
CA ARG A 303 3.13 11.14 15.60
C ARG A 303 2.93 12.03 16.82
N ALA A 304 2.96 13.33 16.58
CA ALA A 304 2.54 14.37 17.49
C ALA A 304 1.48 15.26 16.82
N GLY A 305 0.44 15.61 17.57
CA GLY A 305 -0.65 16.44 17.05
C GLY A 305 -1.57 15.71 16.06
N GLY A 306 -2.08 16.47 15.09
CA GLY A 306 -2.99 15.99 14.04
C GLY A 306 -4.47 16.25 14.32
N VAL A 307 -5.32 15.92 13.35
CA VAL A 307 -6.79 15.98 13.45
C VAL A 307 -7.34 14.65 13.98
N ARG A 308 -8.17 14.71 15.03
CA ARG A 308 -8.85 13.54 15.61
C ARG A 308 -10.01 13.09 14.72
N ALA A 309 -10.49 11.87 14.92
CA ALA A 309 -11.69 11.37 14.23
C ALA A 309 -12.95 12.25 14.46
N SER A 310 -12.98 13.00 15.57
CA SER A 310 -14.03 13.98 15.87
C SER A 310 -13.90 15.32 15.11
N GLY A 311 -12.87 15.49 14.28
CA GLY A 311 -12.54 16.76 13.61
C GLY A 311 -11.74 17.75 14.46
N ALA A 312 -11.60 17.51 15.77
CA ALA A 312 -10.84 18.41 16.65
C ALA A 312 -9.33 18.32 16.39
N ARG A 313 -8.66 19.48 16.28
CA ARG A 313 -7.20 19.58 16.18
C ARG A 313 -6.55 19.33 17.55
N SER A 314 -5.52 18.50 17.59
CA SER A 314 -4.74 18.26 18.80
C SER A 314 -3.73 19.39 19.03
N THR A 315 -3.62 19.87 20.27
CA THR A 315 -2.65 20.91 20.69
C THR A 315 -1.23 20.38 20.95
N ASN A 316 -0.95 19.12 20.59
CA ASN A 316 0.33 18.49 20.90
C ASN A 316 1.31 18.70 19.74
N THR A 317 2.56 18.96 20.07
CA THR A 317 3.64 19.30 19.14
C THR A 317 4.74 18.25 19.20
N LEU A 318 5.64 18.23 18.22
CA LEU A 318 6.80 17.34 18.23
C LEU A 318 7.63 17.55 19.50
N TRP A 319 7.85 18.80 19.91
CA TRP A 319 8.50 19.16 21.17
C TRP A 319 7.73 18.62 22.38
N GLY A 320 6.42 18.89 22.46
CA GLY A 320 5.58 18.41 23.55
C GLY A 320 5.64 16.89 23.69
N ARG A 321 5.61 16.17 22.57
CA ARG A 321 5.68 14.71 22.55
C ARG A 321 7.09 14.19 22.90
N ILE A 322 8.13 14.71 22.27
CA ILE A 322 9.49 14.15 22.37
C ILE A 322 10.17 14.66 23.64
N ALA A 323 10.34 15.98 23.77
CA ALA A 323 11.09 16.57 24.87
C ALA A 323 10.37 16.40 26.21
N THR A 324 9.06 16.66 26.25
CA THR A 324 8.31 16.65 27.51
C THR A 324 7.82 15.25 27.87
N MET A 325 7.17 14.54 26.95
CA MET A 325 6.55 13.24 27.29
C MET A 325 7.54 12.06 27.21
N HIS A 326 8.44 12.03 26.22
CA HIS A 326 9.35 10.88 26.05
C HIS A 326 10.66 11.03 26.83
N LEU A 327 11.33 12.19 26.72
CA LEU A 327 12.66 12.39 27.33
C LEU A 327 12.58 12.81 28.81
N ARG A 328 11.55 13.58 29.19
CA ARG A 328 11.33 14.06 30.58
C ARG A 328 10.11 13.45 31.27
N GLY A 329 9.34 12.63 30.56
CA GLY A 329 8.11 12.06 31.09
C GLY A 329 8.32 10.72 31.79
N ARG A 330 7.20 10.09 32.12
CA ARG A 330 7.13 8.77 32.77
C ARG A 330 6.50 7.77 31.81
N ARG A 331 6.73 6.46 32.03
CA ARG A 331 6.16 5.36 31.24
C ARG A 331 4.66 5.51 30.97
N GLN A 332 3.89 5.90 31.98
CA GLN A 332 2.43 6.07 31.88
C GLN A 332 1.97 7.08 30.83
N PHE A 333 2.84 8.01 30.43
CA PHE A 333 2.54 9.04 29.44
C PHE A 333 3.31 8.87 28.12
N SER A 334 4.15 7.83 28.01
CA SER A 334 4.99 7.61 26.84
C SER A 334 4.97 6.16 26.39
N THR A 335 4.34 5.93 25.24
CA THR A 335 4.26 4.60 24.64
C THR A 335 5.64 4.04 24.28
N ILE A 336 6.59 4.88 23.88
CA ILE A 336 7.96 4.43 23.63
C ILE A 336 8.66 4.07 24.94
N ARG A 337 8.55 4.87 26.01
CA ARG A 337 9.15 4.50 27.31
C ARG A 337 8.59 3.19 27.83
N LEU A 338 7.28 3.01 27.76
CA LEU A 338 6.63 1.75 28.14
C LEU A 338 7.18 0.56 27.33
N THR A 339 7.40 0.76 26.04
CA THR A 339 7.93 -0.25 25.12
C THR A 339 9.41 -0.57 25.43
N LEU A 340 10.24 0.44 25.60
CA LEU A 340 11.66 0.28 25.94
C LEU A 340 11.83 -0.35 27.32
N SER A 341 11.03 0.04 28.32
CA SER A 341 11.03 -0.64 29.62
C SER A 341 10.66 -2.11 29.52
N ALA A 342 9.71 -2.47 28.66
CA ALA A 342 9.34 -3.87 28.45
C ALA A 342 10.49 -4.66 27.82
N CYS A 343 11.27 -4.04 26.94
CA CYS A 343 12.45 -4.67 26.35
C CYS A 343 13.60 -4.77 27.36
N LEU A 344 13.95 -3.68 28.04
CA LEU A 344 15.18 -3.57 28.84
C LEU A 344 15.04 -4.12 30.28
N SER A 345 13.82 -4.35 30.76
CA SER A 345 13.64 -4.95 32.09
C SER A 345 13.87 -6.48 32.01
N PRO A 346 14.55 -7.07 33.01
CA PRO A 346 14.70 -8.51 33.11
C PRO A 346 13.33 -9.21 33.25
N GLU A 347 13.18 -10.39 32.66
CA GLU A 347 11.94 -11.16 32.74
C GLU A 347 11.66 -11.60 34.18
N GLY A 348 10.48 -11.23 34.72
CA GLY A 348 10.12 -11.51 36.11
C GLY A 348 10.90 -10.70 37.15
N GLY A 349 11.76 -9.77 36.74
CA GLY A 349 12.53 -8.91 37.63
C GLY A 349 11.96 -7.49 37.78
N PRO A 350 12.66 -6.61 38.53
CA PRO A 350 12.23 -5.23 38.71
C PRO A 350 12.28 -4.45 37.38
N THR A 351 11.31 -3.57 37.18
CA THR A 351 11.30 -2.67 36.04
C THR A 351 12.48 -1.71 36.08
N ILE A 352 13.14 -1.48 34.94
CA ILE A 352 14.19 -0.46 34.81
C ILE A 352 13.71 0.89 35.40
N PRO A 353 14.50 1.54 36.27
CA PRO A 353 14.18 2.86 36.80
C PRO A 353 14.04 3.92 35.69
N GLU A 354 13.18 4.93 35.91
CA GLU A 354 12.93 5.97 34.90
C GLU A 354 14.19 6.80 34.58
N SER A 355 15.07 7.03 35.56
CA SER A 355 16.35 7.73 35.37
C SER A 355 17.34 6.93 34.53
N GLU A 356 17.43 5.62 34.75
CA GLU A 356 18.26 4.70 33.97
C GLU A 356 17.74 4.59 32.55
N LEU A 357 16.41 4.45 32.37
CA LEU A 357 15.80 4.46 31.04
C LEU A 357 16.08 5.76 30.29
N THR A 358 15.96 6.92 30.95
CA THR A 358 16.29 8.20 30.32
C THR A 358 17.76 8.25 29.91
N THR A 359 18.67 7.81 30.78
CA THR A 359 20.11 7.75 30.48
C THR A 359 20.38 6.84 29.27
N TRP A 360 19.73 5.68 29.23
CA TRP A 360 19.81 4.74 28.12
C TRP A 360 19.30 5.37 26.80
N MET A 361 18.14 6.03 26.84
CA MET A 361 17.59 6.71 25.66
C MET A 361 18.53 7.79 25.13
N HIS A 362 19.16 8.58 26.01
CA HIS A 362 20.14 9.60 25.62
C HIS A 362 21.40 9.01 25.01
N SER A 363 21.83 7.84 25.48
CA SER A 363 23.06 7.19 25.02
C SER A 363 22.85 6.52 23.66
N HIS A 364 21.80 5.71 23.54
CA HIS A 364 21.64 4.76 22.43
C HIS A 364 20.64 5.18 21.37
N LEU A 365 19.78 6.17 21.64
CA LEU A 365 18.79 6.60 20.66
C LEU A 365 19.19 7.88 19.94
N ARG A 366 18.73 7.99 18.69
CA ARG A 366 18.67 9.21 17.91
C ARG A 366 17.24 9.42 17.43
N VAL A 367 16.84 10.68 17.24
CA VAL A 367 15.48 11.04 16.83
C VAL A 367 15.50 11.89 15.57
N ALA A 368 14.72 11.51 14.58
CA ALA A 368 14.43 12.35 13.42
C ALA A 368 12.99 12.87 13.54
N THR A 369 12.76 14.11 13.13
CA THR A 369 11.44 14.75 13.15
C THR A 369 11.06 15.29 11.77
N LEU A 370 9.76 15.27 11.46
CA LEU A 370 9.18 15.85 10.25
C LEU A 370 7.94 16.65 10.65
N PRO A 371 8.03 17.98 10.71
CA PRO A 371 6.88 18.85 10.83
C PRO A 371 5.91 18.64 9.66
N LEU A 372 4.61 18.57 9.95
CA LEU A 372 3.55 18.44 8.95
C LEU A 372 2.36 19.30 9.35
N ALA A 373 1.54 19.72 8.38
CA ALA A 373 0.23 20.29 8.67
C ALA A 373 -0.63 19.28 9.45
N ALA A 374 -1.49 19.75 10.35
CA ALA A 374 -2.23 18.85 11.25
C ALA A 374 -3.17 17.88 10.50
N GLU A 375 -3.72 18.33 9.38
CA GLU A 375 -4.51 17.54 8.43
C GLU A 375 -3.74 16.34 7.84
N ASP A 376 -2.42 16.47 7.70
CA ASP A 376 -1.56 15.50 7.03
C ASP A 376 -0.95 14.45 7.97
N VAL A 377 -0.90 14.74 9.27
CA VAL A 377 -0.21 13.89 10.27
C VAL A 377 -0.72 12.44 10.25
N THR A 378 -2.04 12.24 10.20
CA THR A 378 -2.63 10.88 10.24
C THR A 378 -2.27 10.09 8.99
N ALA A 379 -2.33 10.73 7.82
CA ALA A 379 -1.99 10.11 6.55
C ALA A 379 -0.47 9.83 6.46
N GLY A 380 0.35 10.77 6.92
CA GLY A 380 1.79 10.62 7.02
C GLY A 380 2.20 9.49 7.98
N GLU A 381 1.55 9.33 9.13
CA GLU A 381 1.82 8.22 10.07
C GLU A 381 1.54 6.87 9.43
N ALA A 382 0.40 6.72 8.76
CA ALA A 382 0.05 5.49 8.06
C ALA A 382 1.11 5.12 6.99
N ARG A 383 1.56 6.12 6.21
CA ARG A 383 2.59 5.94 5.20
C ARG A 383 3.96 5.59 5.81
N LEU A 384 4.33 6.25 6.90
CA LEU A 384 5.57 6.00 7.62
C LEU A 384 5.62 4.56 8.16
N LEU A 385 4.53 4.09 8.79
CA LEU A 385 4.47 2.73 9.31
C LEU A 385 4.50 1.67 8.22
N GLU A 386 3.84 1.91 7.08
CA GLU A 386 3.88 1.03 5.92
C GLU A 386 5.31 0.87 5.36
N LEU A 387 6.06 1.97 5.28
CA LEU A 387 7.41 1.97 4.72
C LEU A 387 8.48 1.47 5.70
N ALA A 388 8.37 1.83 6.98
CA ALA A 388 9.39 1.54 7.98
C ALA A 388 9.23 0.18 8.65
N ASP A 389 8.00 -0.35 8.74
CA ASP A 389 7.63 -1.53 9.54
C ASP A 389 8.39 -1.65 10.89
N PRO A 390 8.38 -0.62 11.77
CA PRO A 390 9.31 -0.56 12.90
C PRO A 390 9.07 -1.72 13.88
N PRO A 391 10.12 -2.43 14.34
CA PRO A 391 9.96 -3.63 15.14
C PRO A 391 9.27 -3.40 16.48
N LEU A 392 9.40 -2.21 17.07
CA LEU A 392 8.85 -1.88 18.39
C LEU A 392 7.47 -1.21 18.36
N ASN A 393 6.89 -0.98 17.18
CA ASN A 393 5.49 -0.56 17.06
C ASN A 393 4.56 -1.78 17.25
N LEU A 394 3.46 -1.59 18.00
CA LEU A 394 2.44 -2.63 18.25
C LEU A 394 1.08 -2.33 17.63
N ARG A 395 0.81 -1.06 17.30
CA ARG A 395 -0.45 -0.61 16.68
C ARG A 395 -0.20 -0.30 15.22
N ASP A 396 -1.20 -0.55 14.39
CA ASP A 396 -1.23 -0.20 12.96
C ASP A 396 -0.07 -0.80 12.13
N VAL A 397 0.47 -1.92 12.60
CA VAL A 397 1.51 -2.72 11.94
C VAL A 397 1.19 -4.21 12.01
N ALA A 398 1.78 -5.01 11.12
CA ALA A 398 1.53 -6.45 11.06
C ALA A 398 1.97 -7.17 12.35
N ARG A 399 1.27 -8.24 12.73
CA ARG A 399 1.66 -9.06 13.89
C ARG A 399 2.82 -9.99 13.53
N THR A 400 3.89 -9.92 14.31
CA THR A 400 5.09 -10.78 14.21
C THR A 400 5.38 -11.46 15.54
N ASP A 401 6.25 -12.47 15.58
CA ASP A 401 6.64 -13.16 16.82
C ASP A 401 7.32 -12.23 17.83
N LEU A 402 8.15 -11.32 17.31
CA LEU A 402 8.75 -10.24 18.06
C LEU A 402 7.66 -9.36 18.70
N ARG A 403 6.70 -8.85 17.91
CA ARG A 403 5.62 -7.99 18.41
C ARG A 403 4.67 -8.71 19.37
N ARG A 404 4.44 -10.02 19.19
CA ARG A 404 3.69 -10.85 20.15
C ARG A 404 4.43 -10.93 21.49
N SER A 405 5.74 -11.15 21.46
CA SER A 405 6.58 -11.23 22.66
C SER A 405 6.69 -9.88 23.36
N LEU A 406 6.87 -8.80 22.60
CA LEU A 406 6.85 -7.43 23.10
C LEU A 406 5.50 -7.09 23.75
N SER A 407 4.38 -7.46 23.12
CA SER A 407 3.05 -7.26 23.70
C SER A 407 2.89 -7.99 25.03
N ARG A 408 3.40 -9.23 25.16
CA ARG A 408 3.37 -9.97 26.44
C ARG A 408 4.21 -9.27 27.51
N ARG A 409 5.45 -8.90 27.19
CA ARG A 409 6.33 -8.19 28.12
C ARG A 409 5.75 -6.87 28.59
N ARG A 410 5.13 -6.11 27.67
CA ARG A 410 4.49 -4.84 28.00
C ARG A 410 3.29 -5.01 28.93
N SER A 411 2.52 -6.07 28.77
CA SER A 411 1.40 -6.40 29.66
C SER A 411 1.84 -6.91 31.03
N ALA A 412 3.05 -7.45 31.14
CA ALA A 412 3.61 -7.95 32.40
C ALA A 412 4.29 -6.85 33.24
N LEU A 413 4.48 -5.65 32.69
CA LEU A 413 5.01 -4.52 33.45
C LEU A 413 4.03 -4.14 34.57
N PRO A 414 4.52 -3.87 35.80
CA PRO A 414 3.70 -3.33 36.87
C PRO A 414 3.02 -2.03 36.42
N ALA A 415 1.78 -1.82 36.87
CA ALA A 415 1.17 -0.49 36.76
C ALA A 415 2.07 0.50 37.53
N GLY A 416 2.62 1.46 36.77
CA GLY A 416 3.58 2.44 37.28
C GLY A 416 2.93 3.62 37.97
#